data_AF-A0A497NW94-F1
#
_entry.id   AF-A0A497NW94-F1
#
_cell.length_a   1.000
_cell.length_b   1.000
_cell.length_c   1.000
_cell.angle_alpha   90.00
_cell.angle_beta   90.00
_cell.angle_gamma   90.00
#
_symmetry.space_group_name_H-M   'P 1'
#
loop_
_entity.id
_entity.type
_entity.pdbx_description
1 polymer ?
#
loop_
_entity_poly.entity_id
_entity_poly.type
_entity_poly.pdbx_seq_one_letter_code
_entity_poly.pdbx_strand_id
1 'polypeptide(L)'
;MMLNSFAWLTPQANAITVNDVVVKITPPYGNVEHVQTDSEGNIYYGNELGNIYKSTDSGSTWTLWFDKENASGNYVRAIFQADNGDFFVYAQGTGNPIWKYNGTWTQSYTGIKNNIWHYDQMSNGTILMNPYGNTHNDVLYVTDDYGENWRMINLSQVVSGWSDPWHIHSVRVNEYNNDDVCVAIGDD
;
A
#
# COMPACT_ATOMS: atom_id res chain seq x y z
N MET A 1 19.61 36.71 -11.31
CA MET A 1 20.55 35.69 -10.81
C MET A 1 20.12 34.38 -11.45
N MET A 2 20.86 33.90 -12.47
CA MET A 2 20.55 32.64 -13.15
C MET A 2 21.00 31.50 -12.25
N LEU A 3 20.06 30.67 -11.77
CA LEU A 3 20.37 29.39 -11.15
C LEU A 3 20.68 28.40 -12.29
N ASN A 4 21.96 28.15 -12.51
CA ASN A 4 22.39 27.04 -13.35
C ASN A 4 22.04 25.74 -12.63
N SER A 5 21.02 25.02 -13.10
CA SER A 5 20.75 23.65 -12.67
C SER A 5 21.79 22.72 -13.30
N PHE A 6 22.72 22.20 -12.51
CA PHE A 6 23.64 21.15 -12.96
C PHE A 6 23.05 19.79 -12.56
N ALA A 7 22.73 18.95 -13.55
CA ALA A 7 22.46 17.54 -13.33
C ALA A 7 23.76 16.77 -13.55
N TRP A 8 24.21 16.01 -12.55
CA TRP A 8 25.36 15.11 -12.69
C TRP A 8 24.87 13.67 -12.75
N LEU A 9 25.31 12.93 -13.77
CA LEU A 9 25.18 11.48 -13.83
C LEU A 9 26.13 10.88 -12.79
N THR A 10 25.61 10.20 -11.78
CA THR A 10 26.46 9.45 -10.84
C THR A 10 26.92 8.13 -11.46
N PRO A 11 28.03 7.53 -10.99
CA PRO A 11 28.55 6.26 -11.52
C PRO A 11 27.61 5.06 -11.34
N GLN A 12 26.55 5.17 -10.52
CA GLN A 12 25.47 4.18 -10.49
C GLN A 12 24.62 4.37 -11.74
N ALA A 13 24.62 3.37 -12.64
CA ALA A 13 24.05 3.42 -13.99
C ALA A 13 22.57 3.85 -14.10
N ASN A 14 21.88 4.05 -12.97
CA ASN A 14 20.47 4.38 -12.89
C ASN A 14 20.16 5.50 -11.88
N ALA A 15 21.08 6.45 -11.65
CA ALA A 15 20.79 7.58 -10.77
C ALA A 15 21.28 8.92 -11.34
N ILE A 16 20.42 9.94 -11.23
CA ILE A 16 20.75 11.33 -11.52
C ILE A 16 20.72 12.13 -10.23
N THR A 17 21.63 13.09 -10.08
CA THR A 17 21.57 14.05 -8.96
C THR A 17 21.06 15.39 -9.47
N VAL A 18 20.02 15.93 -8.83
CA VAL A 18 19.44 17.25 -9.11
C VAL A 18 19.40 18.05 -7.81
N ASN A 19 20.21 19.11 -7.69
CA ASN A 19 20.30 19.95 -6.49
C ASN A 19 20.42 19.12 -5.19
N ASP A 20 21.42 18.24 -5.13
CA ASP A 20 21.69 17.31 -4.01
C ASP A 20 20.63 16.21 -3.76
N VAL A 21 19.56 16.15 -4.56
CA VAL A 21 18.58 15.06 -4.55
C VAL A 21 19.03 13.95 -5.51
N VAL A 22 19.21 12.74 -4.98
CA VAL A 22 19.49 11.54 -5.80
C VAL A 22 18.16 10.95 -6.28
N VAL A 23 17.90 11.03 -7.58
CA VAL A 23 16.78 10.36 -8.24
C VAL A 23 17.28 9.04 -8.81
N LYS A 24 16.78 7.92 -8.28
CA LYS A 24 17.09 6.58 -8.79
C LYS A 24 16.00 6.14 -9.76
N ILE A 25 16.41 5.68 -10.94
CA ILE A 25 15.57 5.06 -11.94
C ILE A 25 15.55 3.56 -11.62
N THR A 26 14.41 3.03 -11.22
CA THR A 26 14.26 1.61 -10.89
C THR A 26 14.39 0.77 -12.17
N PRO A 27 15.40 -0.10 -12.32
CA PRO A 27 15.49 -0.99 -13.49
C PRO A 27 14.50 -2.15 -13.35
N PRO A 28 13.86 -2.61 -14.43
CA PRO A 28 12.48 -3.10 -14.36
C PRO A 28 12.37 -4.62 -14.28
N TYR A 29 11.34 -5.08 -13.57
CA TYR A 29 10.66 -6.35 -13.85
C TYR A 29 9.19 -6.09 -14.19
N GLY A 30 8.92 -5.10 -15.04
CA GLY A 30 7.57 -4.67 -15.42
C GLY A 30 7.24 -3.23 -14.99
N ASN A 31 5.99 -2.84 -15.22
CA ASN A 31 5.39 -1.59 -14.76
C ASN A 31 5.25 -1.60 -13.23
N VAL A 32 5.69 -0.51 -12.60
CA VAL A 32 5.55 -0.33 -11.15
C VAL A 32 4.14 0.17 -10.85
N GLU A 33 3.45 -0.54 -9.95
CA GLU A 33 2.07 -0.22 -9.54
C GLU A 33 2.02 0.39 -8.14
N HIS A 34 2.96 0.02 -7.27
CA HIS A 34 3.04 0.53 -5.91
C HIS A 34 4.50 0.58 -5.43
N VAL A 35 4.82 1.54 -4.57
CA VAL A 35 6.12 1.66 -3.90
C VAL A 35 5.89 1.96 -2.42
N GLN A 36 6.67 1.31 -1.56
CA GLN A 36 6.62 1.49 -0.11
C GLN A 36 8.03 1.44 0.48
N THR A 37 8.25 2.14 1.59
CA THR A 37 9.44 1.96 2.43
C THR A 37 9.03 1.39 3.79
N ASP A 38 9.91 0.60 4.40
CA ASP A 38 9.75 0.17 5.78
C ASP A 38 10.50 1.06 6.77
N SER A 39 10.30 0.81 8.07
CA SER A 39 10.93 1.54 9.17
C SER A 39 12.46 1.43 9.22
N GLU A 40 13.05 0.44 8.53
CA GLU A 40 14.50 0.27 8.38
C GLU A 40 15.06 1.00 7.15
N GLY A 41 14.19 1.59 6.31
CA GLY A 41 14.55 2.27 5.07
C GLY A 41 14.75 1.33 3.88
N ASN A 42 14.35 0.06 3.99
CA ASN A 42 14.29 -0.82 2.83
C ASN A 42 13.15 -0.37 1.90
N ILE A 43 13.35 -0.57 0.60
CA ILE A 43 12.40 -0.14 -0.43
C ILE A 43 11.73 -1.36 -1.03
N TYR A 44 10.42 -1.27 -1.26
CA TYR A 44 9.61 -2.30 -1.88
C TYR A 44 8.91 -1.68 -3.08
N TYR A 45 8.89 -2.39 -4.20
CA TYR A 45 7.97 -2.07 -5.28
C TYR A 45 7.19 -3.30 -5.72
N GLY A 46 5.91 -3.09 -5.98
CA GLY A 46 5.03 -4.06 -6.57
C GLY A 46 4.86 -3.79 -8.07
N ASN A 47 4.78 -4.86 -8.87
CA ASN A 47 4.59 -4.74 -10.31
C ASN A 47 3.19 -5.19 -10.78
N GLU A 48 2.91 -5.00 -12.06
CA GLU A 48 1.68 -5.41 -12.74
C GLU A 48 1.47 -6.93 -12.78
N LEU A 49 2.53 -7.71 -12.56
CA LEU A 49 2.51 -9.17 -12.53
C LEU A 49 2.20 -9.75 -11.15
N GLY A 50 1.98 -8.91 -10.13
CA GLY A 50 1.67 -9.35 -8.76
C GLY A 50 2.90 -9.69 -7.91
N ASN A 51 4.12 -9.43 -8.40
CA ASN A 51 5.35 -9.65 -7.66
C ASN A 51 5.75 -8.39 -6.86
N ILE A 52 6.41 -8.59 -5.72
CA ILE A 52 7.06 -7.52 -4.97
C ILE A 52 8.55 -7.79 -4.90
N TYR A 53 9.33 -6.76 -5.20
CA TYR A 53 10.77 -6.75 -5.09
C TYR A 53 11.21 -5.84 -3.94
N LYS A 54 12.18 -6.29 -3.17
CA LYS A 54 12.78 -5.57 -2.04
C LYS A 54 14.21 -5.16 -2.36
N SER A 55 14.58 -3.96 -1.95
CA SER A 55 15.95 -3.46 -1.92
C SER A 55 16.34 -3.05 -0.51
N THR A 56 17.53 -3.46 -0.07
CA THR A 56 18.15 -3.11 1.22
C THR A 56 19.36 -2.19 1.06
N ASP A 57 19.72 -1.85 -0.18
CA ASP A 57 20.90 -1.04 -0.53
C ASP A 57 20.48 0.25 -1.24
N SER A 58 19.37 0.82 -0.76
CA SER A 58 18.78 2.06 -1.29
C SER A 58 18.40 1.97 -2.78
N GLY A 59 17.97 0.82 -3.29
CA GLY A 59 17.54 0.64 -4.68
C GLY A 59 18.67 0.34 -5.67
N SER A 60 19.88 0.02 -5.19
CA SER A 60 21.00 -0.37 -6.04
C SER A 60 20.85 -1.81 -6.57
N THR A 61 20.29 -2.71 -5.77
CA THR A 61 19.91 -4.07 -6.14
C THR A 61 18.53 -4.41 -5.61
N TRP A 62 17.88 -5.37 -6.28
CA TRP A 62 16.50 -5.79 -6.00
C TRP A 62 16.41 -7.31 -5.95
N THR A 63 15.68 -7.82 -4.97
CA THR A 63 15.45 -9.26 -4.78
C THR A 63 13.95 -9.54 -4.75
N LEU A 64 13.51 -10.64 -5.34
CA LEU A 64 12.12 -11.06 -5.26
C LEU A 64 11.77 -11.38 -3.81
N TRP A 65 10.80 -10.66 -3.25
CA TRP A 65 10.38 -10.78 -1.85
C TRP A 65 9.00 -11.42 -1.72
N PHE A 66 8.12 -11.14 -2.68
CA PHE A 66 6.82 -11.76 -2.82
C PHE A 66 6.62 -12.22 -4.26
N ASP A 67 6.26 -13.48 -4.42
CA ASP A 67 5.98 -14.10 -5.72
C ASP A 67 4.48 -14.37 -5.88
N LYS A 68 3.95 -14.09 -7.08
CA LYS A 68 2.59 -14.43 -7.50
C LYS A 68 2.22 -15.90 -7.33
N GLU A 69 3.16 -16.84 -7.24
CA GLU A 69 2.79 -18.24 -6.92
C GLU A 69 2.08 -18.33 -5.55
N ASN A 70 2.36 -17.37 -4.66
CA ASN A 70 1.57 -17.20 -3.44
C ASN A 70 0.27 -16.42 -3.71
N ALA A 71 0.21 -15.46 -4.64
CA ALA A 71 -0.99 -14.70 -4.96
C ALA A 71 -1.49 -14.89 -6.40
N SER A 72 -2.65 -15.52 -6.56
CA SER A 72 -3.26 -15.88 -7.85
C SER A 72 -3.86 -14.69 -8.64
N GLY A 73 -3.12 -13.60 -8.83
CA GLY A 73 -3.49 -12.58 -9.80
C GLY A 73 -2.47 -11.50 -10.13
N ASN A 74 -2.99 -10.42 -10.72
CA ASN A 74 -2.24 -9.37 -11.41
C ASN A 74 -2.35 -8.07 -10.60
N TYR A 75 -1.33 -7.22 -10.64
CA TYR A 75 -1.22 -5.93 -9.95
C TYR A 75 -1.13 -6.01 -8.42
N VAL A 76 0.04 -5.67 -7.89
CA VAL A 76 0.17 -5.26 -6.48
C VAL A 76 -0.41 -3.86 -6.34
N ARG A 77 -1.50 -3.70 -5.58
CA ARG A 77 -2.12 -2.37 -5.39
C ARG A 77 -1.70 -1.69 -4.10
N ALA A 78 -1.25 -2.45 -3.12
CA ALA A 78 -0.84 -1.88 -1.86
C ALA A 78 0.11 -2.79 -1.09
N ILE A 79 1.08 -2.14 -0.43
CA ILE A 79 2.07 -2.72 0.46
C ILE A 79 2.08 -1.84 1.71
N PHE A 80 1.86 -2.42 2.88
CA PHE A 80 1.77 -1.69 4.14
C PHE A 80 2.58 -2.42 5.22
N GLN A 81 3.39 -1.69 5.97
CA GLN A 81 4.04 -2.22 7.18
C GLN A 81 3.29 -1.69 8.41
N ALA A 82 2.80 -2.59 9.24
CA ALA A 82 2.22 -2.24 10.53
C ALA A 82 3.31 -1.93 11.58
N ASP A 83 2.94 -1.21 12.62
CA ASP A 83 3.83 -0.84 13.73
C ASP A 83 4.47 -2.03 14.47
N ASN A 84 3.82 -3.21 14.46
CA ASN A 84 4.38 -4.44 15.01
C ASN A 84 5.45 -5.10 14.09
N GLY A 85 5.69 -4.53 12.91
CA GLY A 85 6.65 -5.01 11.91
C GLY A 85 6.08 -5.97 10.88
N ASP A 86 4.83 -6.42 11.03
CA ASP A 86 4.16 -7.26 10.03
C ASP A 86 3.89 -6.46 8.75
N PHE A 87 3.95 -7.14 7.62
CA PHE A 87 3.54 -6.55 6.34
C PHE A 87 2.21 -7.10 5.88
N PHE A 88 1.41 -6.22 5.31
CA PHE A 88 0.18 -6.54 4.59
C PHE A 88 0.34 -6.18 3.12
N VAL A 89 -0.04 -7.11 2.26
CA VAL A 89 0.03 -6.95 0.82
C VAL A 89 -1.33 -7.26 0.23
N TYR A 90 -1.82 -6.34 -0.60
CA TYR A 90 -2.91 -6.62 -1.51
C TYR A 90 -2.37 -6.74 -2.94
N ALA A 91 -2.46 -7.94 -3.48
CA ALA A 91 -2.30 -8.23 -4.89
C ALA A 91 -3.66 -8.69 -5.43
N GLN A 92 -4.16 -8.01 -6.46
CA GLN A 92 -5.45 -8.37 -7.05
C GLN A 92 -5.36 -9.78 -7.62
N GLY A 93 -6.39 -10.61 -7.42
CA GLY A 93 -6.37 -12.00 -7.89
C GLY A 93 -7.58 -12.82 -7.52
N THR A 94 -7.53 -14.13 -7.75
CA THR A 94 -8.66 -15.02 -7.45
C THR A 94 -8.96 -14.98 -5.96
N GLY A 95 -10.15 -14.48 -5.60
CA GLY A 95 -10.56 -14.31 -4.20
C GLY A 95 -10.02 -13.05 -3.51
N ASN A 96 -9.27 -12.20 -4.23
CA ASN A 96 -8.70 -10.92 -3.77
C ASN A 96 -8.10 -11.02 -2.35
N PRO A 97 -7.04 -11.84 -2.17
CA PRO A 97 -6.48 -12.10 -0.85
C PRO A 97 -5.71 -10.90 -0.29
N ILE A 98 -5.76 -10.74 1.04
CA ILE A 98 -4.74 -10.00 1.79
C ILE A 98 -3.70 -11.01 2.26
N TRP A 99 -2.45 -10.76 1.90
CA TRP A 99 -1.31 -11.53 2.39
C TRP A 99 -0.69 -10.83 3.58
N LYS A 100 -0.36 -11.60 4.62
CA LYS A 100 0.39 -11.15 5.78
C LYS A 100 1.79 -11.77 5.75
N TYR A 101 2.80 -10.99 6.11
CA TYR A 101 4.16 -11.46 6.34
C TYR A 101 4.62 -11.06 7.74
N ASN A 102 4.91 -12.06 8.56
CA ASN A 102 5.46 -11.93 9.92
C ASN A 102 6.76 -12.74 10.08
N GLY A 103 7.52 -12.89 8.99
CA GLY A 103 8.61 -13.86 8.83
C GLY A 103 8.24 -14.99 7.86
N THR A 104 6.95 -15.27 7.70
CA THR A 104 6.40 -16.19 6.69
C THR A 104 5.16 -15.61 6.04
N TRP A 105 4.92 -15.93 4.77
CA TRP A 105 3.71 -15.49 4.06
C TRP A 105 2.51 -16.37 4.41
N THR A 106 1.41 -15.74 4.83
CA THR A 106 0.12 -16.41 5.04
C THR A 106 -1.01 -15.59 4.43
N GLN A 107 -2.08 -16.26 4.00
CA GLN A 107 -3.29 -15.59 3.56
C GLN A 107 -4.08 -15.15 4.80
N SER A 108 -4.11 -13.85 5.06
CA SER A 108 -4.76 -13.24 6.24
C SER A 108 -6.25 -13.03 6.03
N TYR A 109 -6.67 -12.70 4.80
CA TYR A 109 -8.08 -12.52 4.48
C TYR A 109 -8.37 -12.83 3.00
N THR A 110 -9.62 -13.14 2.71
CA THR A 110 -10.13 -13.50 1.37
C THR A 110 -11.59 -13.05 1.26
N GLY A 111 -12.07 -12.86 0.04
CA GLY A 111 -13.46 -12.47 -0.21
C GLY A 111 -13.67 -10.96 -0.27
N ILE A 112 -12.58 -10.20 -0.46
CA ILE A 112 -12.69 -8.77 -0.75
C ILE A 112 -13.34 -8.62 -2.12
N LYS A 113 -14.42 -7.85 -2.18
CA LYS A 113 -15.20 -7.68 -3.43
C LYS A 113 -14.56 -6.68 -4.40
N ASN A 114 -13.66 -5.83 -3.91
CA ASN A 114 -13.09 -4.68 -4.61
C ASN A 114 -11.57 -4.58 -4.35
N ASN A 115 -10.87 -3.73 -5.11
CA ASN A 115 -9.43 -3.58 -4.93
C ASN A 115 -9.09 -2.77 -3.71
N ILE A 116 -8.11 -3.17 -2.92
CA ILE A 116 -7.62 -2.32 -1.83
C ILE A 116 -6.65 -1.31 -2.40
N TRP A 117 -6.86 -0.04 -2.09
CA TRP A 117 -5.97 1.05 -2.52
C TRP A 117 -5.21 1.68 -1.38
N HIS A 118 -5.77 1.71 -0.17
CA HIS A 118 -5.14 2.36 0.95
C HIS A 118 -5.26 1.55 2.23
N TYR A 119 -4.17 1.56 3.00
CA TYR A 119 -4.07 1.10 4.37
C TYR A 119 -3.72 2.30 5.25
N ASP A 120 -4.26 2.35 6.45
CA ASP A 120 -3.75 3.22 7.50
C ASP A 120 -3.89 2.53 8.87
N GLN A 121 -3.14 2.99 9.87
CA GLN A 121 -3.11 2.38 11.19
C GLN A 121 -3.21 3.41 12.31
N MET A 122 -4.12 3.11 13.25
CA MET A 122 -4.36 3.87 14.47
C MET A 122 -3.30 3.54 15.53
N SER A 123 -3.06 4.44 16.48
CA SER A 123 -2.04 4.24 17.52
C SER A 123 -2.31 3.07 18.47
N ASN A 124 -3.56 2.60 18.50
CA ASN A 124 -3.95 1.42 19.28
C ASN A 124 -3.71 0.10 18.53
N GLY A 125 -3.08 0.14 17.35
CA GLY A 125 -2.79 -1.01 16.50
C GLY A 125 -3.88 -1.34 15.49
N THR A 126 -5.03 -0.67 15.52
CA THR A 126 -6.13 -0.92 14.57
C THR A 126 -5.73 -0.53 13.15
N ILE A 127 -5.79 -1.47 12.22
CA ILE A 127 -5.52 -1.24 10.80
C ILE A 127 -6.85 -1.11 10.06
N LEU A 128 -6.95 -0.06 9.25
CA LEU A 128 -8.10 0.27 8.42
C LEU A 128 -7.71 0.14 6.96
N MET A 129 -8.59 -0.44 6.17
CA MET A 129 -8.38 -0.62 4.74
C MET A 129 -9.58 -0.13 3.95
N ASN A 130 -9.26 0.64 2.94
CA ASN A 130 -10.19 1.13 1.95
C ASN A 130 -10.20 0.20 0.72
N PRO A 131 -11.36 -0.39 0.38
CA PRO A 131 -11.63 -0.92 -0.94
C PRO A 131 -12.04 0.20 -1.91
N TYR A 132 -11.26 0.39 -2.97
CA TYR A 132 -11.61 1.17 -4.16
C TYR A 132 -12.10 0.24 -5.27
N GLY A 133 -13.24 0.57 -5.88
CA GLY A 133 -13.84 -0.26 -6.92
C GLY A 133 -14.90 0.50 -7.70
N ASN A 134 -15.37 -0.07 -8.80
CA ASN A 134 -16.35 0.51 -9.72
C ASN A 134 -17.82 0.37 -9.23
N THR A 135 -18.01 0.24 -7.91
CA THR A 135 -19.31 0.11 -7.26
C THR A 135 -19.34 0.99 -6.02
N HIS A 136 -20.52 1.50 -5.67
CA HIS A 136 -20.79 2.18 -4.41
C HIS A 136 -20.21 1.36 -3.25
N ASN A 137 -19.14 1.87 -2.65
CA ASN A 137 -18.38 1.17 -1.62
C ASN A 137 -18.36 2.03 -0.36
N ASP A 138 -19.22 1.69 0.58
CA ASP A 138 -19.31 2.32 1.90
C ASP A 138 -18.65 1.45 2.99
N VAL A 139 -17.76 0.52 2.62
CA VAL A 139 -17.18 -0.46 3.54
C VAL A 139 -15.72 -0.15 3.84
N LEU A 140 -15.35 -0.19 5.13
CA LEU A 140 -13.96 -0.34 5.56
C LEU A 140 -13.71 -1.76 6.07
N TYR A 141 -12.58 -2.35 5.70
CA TYR A 141 -12.09 -3.56 6.35
C TYR A 141 -11.19 -3.16 7.52
N VAL A 142 -11.40 -3.79 8.67
CA VAL A 142 -10.75 -3.41 9.92
C VAL A 142 -10.25 -4.63 10.66
N THR A 143 -9.04 -4.53 11.20
CA THR A 143 -8.47 -5.49 12.16
C THR A 143 -7.85 -4.72 13.33
N ASP A 144 -8.00 -5.25 14.54
CA ASP A 144 -7.37 -4.77 15.77
C ASP A 144 -6.40 -5.82 16.36
N ASP A 145 -6.12 -6.87 15.59
CA ASP A 145 -5.27 -7.99 15.98
C ASP A 145 -4.25 -8.33 14.89
N TYR A 146 -3.83 -7.32 14.11
CA TYR A 146 -2.83 -7.47 13.04
C TYR A 146 -3.22 -8.53 12.00
N GLY A 147 -4.48 -8.51 11.60
CA GLY A 147 -5.01 -9.33 10.52
C GLY A 147 -5.16 -10.80 10.87
N GLU A 148 -5.21 -11.16 12.14
CA GLU A 148 -5.68 -12.49 12.54
C GLU A 148 -7.19 -12.61 12.34
N ASN A 149 -7.94 -11.53 12.61
CA ASN A 149 -9.36 -11.40 12.32
C ASN A 149 -9.67 -10.06 11.65
N TRP A 150 -10.59 -10.12 10.68
CA TRP A 150 -11.07 -8.97 9.93
C TRP A 150 -12.58 -8.81 10.10
N ARG A 151 -13.03 -7.56 10.24
CA ARG A 151 -14.44 -7.19 10.20
C ARG A 151 -14.68 -6.09 9.17
N MET A 152 -15.91 -6.03 8.68
CA MET A 152 -16.37 -4.94 7.81
C MET A 152 -17.14 -3.92 8.63
N ILE A 153 -16.90 -2.64 8.39
CA ILE A 153 -17.72 -1.53 8.88
C ILE A 153 -18.43 -0.91 7.69
N ASN A 154 -19.76 -0.96 7.67
CA ASN A 154 -20.56 -0.21 6.71
C ASN A 154 -20.75 1.22 7.22
N LEU A 155 -20.13 2.19 6.58
CA LEU A 155 -20.17 3.60 6.94
C LEU A 155 -21.59 4.17 6.87
N SER A 156 -22.42 3.73 5.92
CA SER A 156 -23.83 4.12 5.85
C SER A 156 -24.64 3.76 7.11
N GLN A 157 -24.19 2.77 7.89
CA GLN A 157 -24.87 2.31 9.10
C GLN A 157 -24.38 3.03 10.36
N VAL A 158 -23.16 3.60 10.32
CA VAL A 158 -22.50 4.16 11.52
C VAL A 158 -22.24 5.67 11.42
N VAL A 159 -22.32 6.26 10.23
CA VAL A 159 -22.15 7.71 10.02
C VAL A 159 -23.52 8.35 9.78
N SER A 160 -23.94 9.20 10.70
CA SER A 160 -25.20 9.95 10.56
C SER A 160 -25.12 10.91 9.38
N GLY A 161 -26.15 10.91 8.53
CA GLY A 161 -26.21 11.78 7.35
C GLY A 161 -25.36 11.30 6.17
N TRP A 162 -24.87 10.05 6.20
CA TRP A 162 -24.16 9.45 5.08
C TRP A 162 -25.05 9.37 3.84
N SER A 163 -24.67 10.10 2.79
CA SER A 163 -25.16 9.86 1.42
C SER A 163 -24.20 8.90 0.76
N ASP A 164 -24.71 7.80 0.18
CA ASP A 164 -23.94 6.79 -0.52
C ASP A 164 -23.02 7.45 -1.58
N PRO A 165 -21.70 7.57 -1.33
CA PRO A 165 -20.80 8.15 -2.30
C PRO A 165 -20.48 7.10 -3.37
N TRP A 166 -20.20 7.53 -4.60
CA TRP A 166 -19.68 6.59 -5.58
C TRP A 166 -18.38 5.92 -5.10
N HIS A 167 -17.49 6.69 -4.46
CA HIS A 167 -16.21 6.19 -3.95
C HIS A 167 -15.82 6.74 -2.59
N ILE A 168 -15.11 5.90 -1.82
CA ILE A 168 -14.17 6.39 -0.80
C ILE A 168 -12.80 6.46 -1.46
N HIS A 169 -12.24 7.65 -1.61
CA HIS A 169 -10.92 7.82 -2.24
C HIS A 169 -9.76 7.58 -1.28
N SER A 170 -9.96 7.85 0.01
CA SER A 170 -8.89 7.71 1.00
C SER A 170 -9.46 7.56 2.39
N VAL A 171 -8.77 6.74 3.19
CA VAL A 171 -8.87 6.72 4.65
C VAL A 171 -7.55 7.24 5.18
N ARG A 172 -7.59 8.14 6.16
CA ARG A 172 -6.42 8.63 6.86
C ARG A 172 -6.68 8.72 8.36
N VAL A 173 -5.78 8.18 9.16
CA VAL A 173 -5.73 8.42 10.59
C VAL A 173 -5.23 9.84 10.83
N ASN A 174 -5.85 10.54 11.77
CA ASN A 174 -5.46 11.90 12.12
C ASN A 174 -4.15 11.87 12.93
N GLU A 175 -3.08 12.40 12.37
CA GLU A 175 -1.74 12.39 12.99
C GLU A 175 -1.67 13.15 14.35
N TYR A 176 -2.64 14.01 14.66
CA TYR A 176 -2.73 14.73 15.93
C TYR A 176 -3.66 14.06 16.95
N ASN A 177 -4.53 13.16 16.48
CA ASN A 177 -5.37 12.31 17.31
C ASN A 177 -5.52 10.97 16.60
N ASN A 178 -4.61 10.04 16.88
CA ASN A 178 -4.55 8.75 16.19
C ASN A 178 -5.74 7.81 16.51
N ASP A 179 -6.67 8.25 17.35
CA ASP A 179 -7.97 7.61 17.57
C ASP A 179 -9.08 8.11 16.63
N ASP A 180 -8.81 9.17 15.85
CA ASP A 180 -9.72 9.73 14.85
C ASP A 180 -9.30 9.33 13.43
N VAL A 181 -10.29 9.03 12.59
CA VAL A 181 -10.10 8.69 11.18
C VAL A 181 -10.88 9.67 10.31
N CYS A 182 -10.22 10.23 9.31
CA CYS A 182 -10.83 10.98 8.24
C CYS A 182 -11.07 10.07 7.03
N VAL A 183 -12.28 10.12 6.48
CA VAL A 183 -12.67 9.41 5.27
C VAL A 183 -12.96 10.45 4.19
N ALA A 184 -12.21 10.41 3.09
CA ALA A 184 -12.45 11.27 1.93
C ALA A 184 -13.36 10.56 0.94
N ILE A 185 -14.53 11.15 0.67
CA ILE A 185 -15.56 10.63 -0.24
C ILE A 185 -15.74 11.53 -1.45
N GLY A 186 -16.13 10.97 -2.59
CA GLY A 186 -16.34 11.73 -3.82
C GLY A 186 -16.99 10.93 -4.94
N ASP A 187 -17.41 11.67 -5.97
CA ASP A 187 -17.76 11.14 -7.29
C ASP A 187 -16.54 11.32 -8.23
N ASP A 188 -16.41 10.48 -9.25
CA ASP A 188 -15.34 10.55 -10.27
C ASP A 188 -15.38 11.85 -11.12
#